data_AF-A0A4R4CYM3-F1
#
_entry.id   AF-A0A4R4CYM3-F1
#
_cell.length_a   1.000
_cell.length_b   1.000
_cell.length_c   1.000
_cell.angle_alpha   90.00
_cell.angle_beta   90.00
_cell.angle_gamma   90.00
#
_symmetry.space_group_name_H-M   'P 1'
#
loop_
_entity.id
_entity.type
_entity.pdbx_description
1 polymer ?
#
loop_
_entity_poly.entity_id
_entity_poly.type
_entity_poly.pdbx_seq_one_letter_code
_entity_poly.pdbx_strand_id
1 'polypeptide(L)'
;MAKSIMVQGTMSNAGKSLFTAGLCRVFKQAGYKVAPFKSQNMALNSYITKEGLEMGRAQVVQAEAAGQEPSVLMNPILLKPTNDQGSQVIVNGEVLGNMNAADYFKYKTKLIPNIMASYQTLDQNNDVIVIEGAGSPAEINLQEDDIVNMGMAKMAKAPVLLVADIDRGGVFASIYGTVMLLSEDERKMIKGIVINKFRGDVEILRPGLRMIEEKVNIPVIGVVPYLNIDIEDEDSLSERIAVDKTVQAVDIAVIRLPRMSNFTDFNVFELIPGVSLRYVKSMAELKNPDMIILPGTKNTMADLLWLRQSGLEAKIKKQAADGETIVFGVCGGYQMLGETLEDPFGVEEGGSLAGMGLLDMKTIFSKQKTRTQVEGKFSQLDGVLAGLSAIRFHGYEIHMGVTETGDTEPLTHIDIESGLQVQKTEGVRKRNIMGSYVHGIFDEEGVAVAIAKCLLNKKGLDSTSLKRLSYKQYKEQQYDRLADEIRKHVDMAAIVNILEAGV
;
A
#
# COMPACT_ATOMS: atom_id res chain seq x y z
N MET A 1 6.83 -27.26 -12.69
CA MET A 1 6.81 -26.77 -11.32
C MET A 1 7.79 -25.63 -11.26
N ALA A 2 7.33 -24.49 -10.77
CA ALA A 2 8.16 -23.33 -10.54
C ALA A 2 9.22 -23.66 -9.47
N LYS A 3 10.32 -22.94 -9.51
CA LYS A 3 11.27 -22.94 -8.39
C LYS A 3 10.81 -21.89 -7.39
N SER A 4 10.82 -22.23 -6.12
CA SER A 4 10.34 -21.33 -5.07
C SER A 4 11.45 -20.96 -4.13
N ILE A 5 11.47 -19.70 -3.71
CA ILE A 5 12.37 -19.22 -2.66
C ILE A 5 11.58 -18.33 -1.73
N MET A 6 11.77 -18.50 -0.42
CA MET A 6 11.03 -17.75 0.59
C MET A 6 11.91 -16.74 1.31
N VAL A 7 11.45 -15.52 1.41
CA VAL A 7 12.08 -14.44 2.16
C VAL A 7 11.37 -14.29 3.51
N GLN A 8 12.05 -14.69 4.57
CA GLN A 8 11.62 -14.45 5.94
C GLN A 8 12.49 -13.37 6.57
N GLY A 9 12.12 -12.88 7.76
CA GLY A 9 12.88 -11.84 8.42
C GLY A 9 12.87 -12.01 9.92
N THR A 10 13.90 -11.50 10.60
CA THR A 10 14.03 -11.64 12.06
C THR A 10 12.97 -10.84 12.84
N MET A 11 12.31 -9.89 12.18
CA MET A 11 11.21 -9.08 12.73
C MET A 11 10.33 -8.47 11.62
N SER A 12 9.21 -7.86 12.03
CA SER A 12 8.46 -6.93 11.19
C SER A 12 9.35 -5.73 10.80
N ASN A 13 9.18 -5.24 9.57
CA ASN A 13 9.97 -4.12 9.00
C ASN A 13 11.48 -4.38 8.84
N ALA A 14 11.92 -5.65 8.87
CA ALA A 14 13.27 -6.05 8.49
C ALA A 14 13.61 -5.77 7.00
N GLY A 15 12.61 -5.38 6.20
CA GLY A 15 12.73 -5.10 4.76
C GLY A 15 12.42 -6.27 3.84
N LYS A 16 11.68 -7.27 4.33
CA LYS A 16 11.24 -8.44 3.53
C LYS A 16 10.51 -8.02 2.25
N SER A 17 9.49 -7.16 2.36
CA SER A 17 8.63 -6.79 1.24
C SER A 17 9.43 -6.12 0.11
N LEU A 18 10.35 -5.21 0.46
CA LEU A 18 11.27 -4.57 -0.49
C LEU A 18 12.27 -5.58 -1.08
N PHE A 19 12.85 -6.45 -0.26
CA PHE A 19 13.79 -7.48 -0.72
C PHE A 19 13.11 -8.46 -1.70
N THR A 20 11.89 -8.91 -1.39
CA THR A 20 11.04 -9.73 -2.27
C THR A 20 10.76 -9.04 -3.59
N ALA A 21 10.36 -7.76 -3.58
CA ALA A 21 10.15 -6.99 -4.81
C ALA A 21 11.44 -6.90 -5.64
N GLY A 22 12.59 -6.71 -4.99
CA GLY A 22 13.90 -6.69 -5.63
C GLY A 22 14.24 -8.01 -6.30
N LEU A 23 14.06 -9.14 -5.61
CA LEU A 23 14.25 -10.47 -6.20
C LEU A 23 13.29 -10.72 -7.38
N CYS A 24 12.02 -10.35 -7.25
CA CYS A 24 11.06 -10.43 -8.34
C CYS A 24 11.56 -9.71 -9.59
N ARG A 25 12.04 -8.47 -9.42
CA ARG A 25 12.57 -7.68 -10.53
C ARG A 25 13.86 -8.27 -11.10
N VAL A 26 14.77 -8.75 -10.25
CA VAL A 26 16.03 -9.39 -10.69
C VAL A 26 15.75 -10.61 -11.57
N PHE A 27 14.84 -11.49 -11.15
CA PHE A 27 14.47 -12.68 -11.92
C PHE A 27 13.71 -12.33 -13.20
N LYS A 28 12.80 -11.35 -13.17
CA LYS A 28 12.11 -10.84 -14.37
C LYS A 28 13.12 -10.32 -15.40
N GLN A 29 14.08 -9.51 -14.98
CA GLN A 29 15.13 -8.99 -15.85
C GLN A 29 16.09 -10.10 -16.37
N ALA A 30 16.19 -11.22 -15.66
CA ALA A 30 16.90 -12.42 -16.13
C ALA A 30 16.06 -13.28 -17.10
N GLY A 31 14.84 -12.87 -17.44
CA GLY A 31 13.99 -13.52 -18.44
C GLY A 31 13.03 -14.58 -17.88
N TYR A 32 12.97 -14.77 -16.56
CA TYR A 32 12.01 -15.68 -15.94
C TYR A 32 10.61 -15.06 -15.90
N LYS A 33 9.59 -15.91 -16.02
CA LYS A 33 8.23 -15.58 -15.60
C LYS A 33 8.12 -15.76 -14.09
N VAL A 34 7.94 -14.66 -13.37
CA VAL A 34 8.03 -14.62 -11.90
C VAL A 34 6.68 -14.27 -11.30
N ALA A 35 6.29 -14.94 -10.21
CA ALA A 35 5.15 -14.53 -9.39
C ALA A 35 5.58 -14.28 -7.95
N PRO A 36 5.20 -13.15 -7.33
CA PRO A 36 5.28 -13.01 -5.88
C PRO A 36 4.17 -13.82 -5.20
N PHE A 37 4.41 -14.23 -3.96
CA PHE A 37 3.39 -14.90 -3.16
C PHE A 37 3.51 -14.57 -1.67
N LYS A 38 2.42 -14.15 -1.04
CA LYS A 38 2.33 -13.98 0.42
C LYS A 38 1.03 -14.61 0.89
N SER A 39 1.12 -15.77 1.54
CA SER A 39 -0.04 -16.58 1.93
C SER A 39 -1.05 -15.80 2.76
N GLN A 40 -0.57 -14.95 3.67
CA GLN A 40 -1.38 -14.05 4.46
C GLN A 40 -0.72 -12.70 4.61
N ASN A 41 -1.50 -11.65 4.38
CA ASN A 41 -1.12 -10.28 4.65
C ASN A 41 -2.07 -9.63 5.66
N MET A 42 -1.60 -8.62 6.39
CA MET A 42 -2.41 -7.77 7.25
C MET A 42 -2.13 -6.30 6.93
N ALA A 43 -3.04 -5.63 6.21
CA ALA A 43 -2.83 -4.26 5.74
C ALA A 43 -4.14 -3.49 5.59
N LEU A 44 -4.11 -2.18 5.85
CA LEU A 44 -5.23 -1.27 5.57
C LEU A 44 -5.28 -0.87 4.09
N ASN A 45 -4.11 -0.76 3.46
CA ASN A 45 -3.96 -0.42 2.05
C ASN A 45 -4.27 -1.64 1.16
N SER A 46 -5.23 -1.47 0.25
CA SER A 46 -5.56 -2.51 -0.73
C SER A 46 -5.78 -1.93 -2.11
N TYR A 47 -5.80 -2.83 -3.06
CA TYR A 47 -6.07 -2.61 -4.47
C TYR A 47 -7.20 -3.53 -4.92
N ILE A 48 -7.90 -3.14 -5.97
CA ILE A 48 -8.93 -3.97 -6.61
C ILE A 48 -8.39 -4.50 -7.92
N THR A 49 -8.37 -5.81 -8.14
CA THR A 49 -7.94 -6.38 -9.41
C THR A 49 -8.94 -6.09 -10.52
N LYS A 50 -8.57 -6.38 -11.77
CA LYS A 50 -9.46 -6.29 -12.93
C LYS A 50 -10.77 -7.06 -12.74
N GLU A 51 -10.73 -8.17 -12.01
CA GLU A 51 -11.87 -9.03 -11.69
C GLU A 51 -12.75 -8.45 -10.58
N GLY A 52 -12.42 -7.30 -10.00
CA GLY A 52 -13.15 -6.71 -8.88
C GLY A 52 -12.79 -7.31 -7.51
N LEU A 53 -11.65 -7.99 -7.41
CA LEU A 53 -11.23 -8.71 -6.20
C LEU A 53 -10.20 -7.90 -5.39
N GLU A 54 -10.24 -7.99 -4.06
CA GLU A 54 -9.38 -7.17 -3.19
C GLU A 54 -8.04 -7.86 -2.83
N MET A 55 -6.92 -7.13 -2.94
CA MET A 55 -5.59 -7.62 -2.51
C MET A 55 -4.76 -6.53 -1.81
N GLY A 56 -3.76 -6.93 -1.02
CA GLY A 56 -2.86 -6.00 -0.34
C GLY A 56 -1.97 -5.20 -1.31
N ARG A 57 -1.75 -3.90 -1.03
CA ARG A 57 -0.94 -3.02 -1.89
C ARG A 57 0.52 -3.46 -2.00
N ALA A 58 1.09 -4.05 -0.95
CA ALA A 58 2.46 -4.57 -0.99
C ALA A 58 2.65 -5.67 -2.04
N GLN A 59 1.65 -6.55 -2.21
CA GLN A 59 1.72 -7.60 -3.25
C GLN A 59 1.46 -7.04 -4.64
N VAL A 60 0.73 -5.92 -4.77
CA VAL A 60 0.65 -5.18 -6.05
C VAL A 60 2.03 -4.67 -6.44
N VAL A 61 2.75 -4.04 -5.52
CA VAL A 61 4.13 -3.56 -5.75
C VAL A 61 5.06 -4.70 -6.17
N GLN A 62 4.94 -5.87 -5.54
CA GLN A 62 5.72 -7.05 -5.92
C GLN A 62 5.32 -7.61 -7.28
N ALA A 63 4.02 -7.57 -7.64
CA ALA A 63 3.52 -7.99 -8.94
C ALA A 63 4.05 -7.06 -10.06
N GLU A 64 4.02 -5.76 -9.82
CA GLU A 64 4.60 -4.74 -10.71
C GLU A 64 6.12 -4.95 -10.88
N ALA A 65 6.84 -5.18 -9.79
CA ALA A 65 8.27 -5.50 -9.85
C ALA A 65 8.55 -6.78 -10.66
N ALA A 66 7.69 -7.80 -10.55
CA ALA A 66 7.73 -9.03 -11.34
C ALA A 66 7.25 -8.86 -12.80
N GLY A 67 6.69 -7.69 -13.16
CA GLY A 67 6.07 -7.46 -14.47
C GLY A 67 4.81 -8.29 -14.71
N GLN A 68 4.09 -8.66 -13.66
CA GLN A 68 2.82 -9.39 -13.74
C GLN A 68 1.64 -8.46 -13.43
N GLU A 69 0.47 -8.78 -13.99
CA GLU A 69 -0.78 -8.15 -13.55
C GLU A 69 -1.09 -8.57 -12.10
N PRO A 70 -1.51 -7.62 -11.23
CA PRO A 70 -1.88 -7.93 -9.85
C PRO A 70 -3.03 -8.95 -9.79
N SER A 71 -2.84 -10.02 -9.01
CA SER A 71 -3.81 -11.08 -8.83
C SER A 71 -3.93 -11.47 -7.36
N VAL A 72 -5.15 -11.75 -6.91
CA VAL A 72 -5.41 -12.26 -5.54
C VAL A 72 -4.75 -13.62 -5.28
N LEU A 73 -4.36 -14.36 -6.32
CA LEU A 73 -3.59 -15.60 -6.15
C LEU A 73 -2.23 -15.34 -5.49
N MET A 74 -1.68 -14.12 -5.64
CA MET A 74 -0.42 -13.69 -5.02
C MET A 74 -0.61 -13.31 -3.53
N ASN A 75 -1.84 -13.07 -3.09
CA ASN A 75 -2.21 -12.75 -1.72
C ASN A 75 -3.57 -13.36 -1.36
N PRO A 76 -3.66 -14.68 -1.14
CA PRO A 76 -4.94 -15.36 -0.97
C PRO A 76 -5.66 -14.92 0.31
N ILE A 77 -4.94 -14.63 1.41
CA ILE A 77 -5.55 -14.15 2.65
C ILE A 77 -5.12 -12.71 2.93
N LEU A 78 -6.09 -11.80 3.05
CA LEU A 78 -5.87 -10.42 3.47
C LEU A 78 -6.69 -10.13 4.73
N LEU A 79 -6.01 -9.70 5.78
CA LEU A 79 -6.61 -9.23 7.03
C LEU A 79 -6.60 -7.71 7.03
N LYS A 80 -7.76 -7.09 7.26
CA LYS A 80 -7.86 -5.64 7.40
C LYS A 80 -8.29 -5.31 8.83
N PRO A 81 -7.40 -4.73 9.65
CA PRO A 81 -7.76 -4.31 11.00
C PRO A 81 -8.98 -3.37 10.98
N THR A 82 -9.99 -3.65 11.80
CA THR A 82 -11.20 -2.82 11.92
C THR A 82 -11.21 -2.03 13.23
N ASN A 83 -10.77 -2.66 14.32
CA ASN A 83 -10.62 -2.09 15.65
C ASN A 83 -9.44 -2.77 16.37
N ASP A 84 -9.20 -2.44 17.64
CA ASP A 84 -8.06 -2.99 18.40
C ASP A 84 -8.13 -4.51 18.64
N GLN A 85 -9.27 -5.17 18.39
CA GLN A 85 -9.50 -6.57 18.76
C GLN A 85 -9.85 -7.50 17.59
N GLY A 86 -10.04 -6.98 16.37
CA GLY A 86 -10.52 -7.77 15.24
C GLY A 86 -10.09 -7.27 13.88
N SER A 87 -10.35 -8.12 12.88
CA SER A 87 -10.04 -7.86 11.48
C SER A 87 -11.13 -8.40 10.57
N GLN A 88 -11.35 -7.69 9.47
CA GLN A 88 -12.06 -8.24 8.33
C GLN A 88 -11.15 -9.26 7.64
N VAL A 89 -11.65 -10.48 7.47
CA VAL A 89 -10.97 -11.58 6.81
C VAL A 89 -11.44 -11.63 5.36
N ILE A 90 -10.50 -11.51 4.44
CA ILE A 90 -10.72 -11.56 3.00
C ILE A 90 -9.97 -12.78 2.46
N VAL A 91 -10.66 -13.62 1.70
CA VAL A 91 -10.14 -14.87 1.13
C VAL A 91 -10.32 -14.82 -0.38
N ASN A 92 -9.22 -14.93 -1.13
CA ASN A 92 -9.16 -14.79 -2.58
C ASN A 92 -9.88 -13.52 -3.09
N GLY A 93 -9.71 -12.43 -2.35
CA GLY A 93 -10.32 -11.11 -2.62
C GLY A 93 -11.80 -10.95 -2.31
N GLU A 94 -12.43 -11.96 -1.72
CA GLU A 94 -13.80 -11.90 -1.23
C GLU A 94 -13.89 -11.83 0.29
N VAL A 95 -14.82 -11.02 0.81
CA VAL A 95 -15.00 -10.87 2.25
C VAL A 95 -15.63 -12.15 2.81
N LEU A 96 -14.91 -12.82 3.71
CA LEU A 96 -15.43 -13.96 4.46
C LEU A 96 -16.26 -13.49 5.66
N GLY A 97 -15.78 -12.46 6.35
CA GLY A 97 -16.44 -11.88 7.52
C GLY A 97 -15.48 -11.18 8.46
N ASN A 98 -15.99 -10.66 9.58
CA ASN A 98 -15.17 -10.07 10.64
C ASN A 98 -14.91 -11.12 11.72
N MET A 99 -13.66 -11.24 12.16
CA MET A 99 -13.25 -12.14 13.23
C MET A 99 -12.40 -11.38 14.25
N ASN A 100 -12.57 -11.66 15.53
CA ASN A 100 -11.58 -11.25 16.53
C ASN A 100 -10.30 -12.11 16.37
N ALA A 101 -9.20 -11.67 16.99
CA ALA A 101 -7.91 -12.34 16.86
C ALA A 101 -7.94 -13.82 17.29
N ALA A 102 -8.67 -14.15 18.36
CA ALA A 102 -8.73 -15.52 18.90
C ALA A 102 -9.52 -16.46 18.00
N ASP A 103 -10.65 -16.00 17.45
CA ASP A 103 -11.46 -16.77 16.53
C ASP A 103 -10.74 -16.99 15.20
N TYR A 104 -10.05 -15.95 14.70
CA TYR A 104 -9.22 -16.07 13.51
C TYR A 104 -8.09 -17.09 13.70
N PHE A 105 -7.40 -17.06 14.84
CA PHE A 105 -6.31 -17.98 15.12
C PHE A 105 -6.77 -19.45 15.11
N LYS A 106 -7.97 -19.74 15.65
CA LYS A 106 -8.58 -21.08 15.59
C LYS A 106 -9.06 -21.46 14.18
N TYR A 107 -9.39 -20.47 13.35
CA TYR A 107 -9.96 -20.67 12.02
C TYR A 107 -8.89 -20.80 10.92
N LYS A 108 -7.72 -20.17 11.07
CA LYS A 108 -6.72 -19.97 10.00
C LYS A 108 -6.29 -21.25 9.29
N THR A 109 -6.20 -22.38 9.98
CA THR A 109 -5.80 -23.67 9.35
C THR A 109 -6.83 -24.18 8.35
N LYS A 110 -8.09 -23.79 8.48
CA LYS A 110 -9.14 -24.09 7.49
C LYS A 110 -8.92 -23.35 6.16
N LEU A 111 -8.07 -22.33 6.14
CA LEU A 111 -7.72 -21.55 4.94
C LEU A 111 -6.54 -22.14 4.16
N ILE A 112 -5.85 -23.15 4.69
CA ILE A 112 -4.74 -23.83 4.00
C ILE A 112 -5.13 -24.32 2.59
N PRO A 113 -6.32 -24.93 2.37
CA PRO A 113 -6.72 -25.32 1.02
C PRO A 113 -6.80 -24.14 0.04
N ASN A 114 -7.28 -22.97 0.47
CA ASN A 114 -7.32 -21.76 -0.35
C ASN A 114 -5.92 -21.22 -0.67
N ILE A 115 -5.02 -21.24 0.32
CA ILE A 115 -3.62 -20.84 0.17
C ILE A 115 -2.93 -21.74 -0.85
N MET A 116 -3.05 -23.05 -0.68
CA MET A 116 -2.37 -24.02 -1.54
C MET A 116 -2.96 -24.10 -2.93
N ALA A 117 -4.28 -23.92 -3.11
CA ALA A 117 -4.88 -23.82 -4.44
C ALA A 117 -4.32 -22.61 -5.21
N SER A 118 -4.16 -21.47 -4.52
CA SER A 118 -3.60 -20.25 -5.12
C SER A 118 -2.12 -20.44 -5.46
N TYR A 119 -1.33 -20.98 -4.53
CA TYR A 119 0.08 -21.29 -4.76
C TYR A 119 0.29 -22.27 -5.91
N GLN A 120 -0.47 -23.37 -5.97
CA GLN A 120 -0.37 -24.37 -7.03
C GLN A 120 -0.73 -23.80 -8.40
N THR A 121 -1.71 -22.89 -8.45
CA THR A 121 -2.06 -22.19 -9.70
C THR A 121 -0.89 -21.32 -10.17
N LEU A 122 -0.20 -20.62 -9.26
CA LEU A 122 1.01 -19.87 -9.61
C LEU A 122 2.17 -20.80 -10.00
N ASP A 123 2.35 -21.93 -9.33
CA ASP A 123 3.42 -22.92 -9.59
C ASP A 123 3.34 -23.55 -10.99
N GLN A 124 2.12 -23.72 -11.50
CA GLN A 124 1.87 -24.24 -12.84
C GLN A 124 2.14 -23.22 -13.94
N ASN A 125 2.08 -21.94 -13.62
CA ASN A 125 2.05 -20.86 -14.61
C ASN A 125 3.32 -20.00 -14.63
N ASN A 126 4.30 -20.25 -13.76
CA ASN A 126 5.50 -19.43 -13.60
C ASN A 126 6.76 -20.29 -13.52
N ASP A 127 7.92 -19.67 -13.78
CA ASP A 127 9.22 -20.32 -13.65
C ASP A 127 9.77 -20.18 -12.22
N VAL A 128 9.51 -19.04 -11.58
CA VAL A 128 9.98 -18.71 -10.23
C VAL A 128 8.85 -18.12 -9.39
N ILE A 129 8.73 -18.57 -8.14
CA ILE A 129 7.89 -17.95 -7.11
C ILE A 129 8.76 -17.39 -6.00
N VAL A 130 8.63 -16.08 -5.75
CA VAL A 130 9.28 -15.44 -4.60
C VAL A 130 8.24 -15.28 -3.50
N ILE A 131 8.38 -16.07 -2.44
CA ILE A 131 7.45 -16.12 -1.33
C ILE A 131 7.90 -15.12 -0.25
N GLU A 132 6.99 -14.30 0.25
CA GLU A 132 7.24 -13.42 1.39
C GLU A 132 6.64 -14.00 2.67
N GLY A 133 7.43 -14.08 3.74
CA GLY A 133 6.94 -14.39 5.08
C GLY A 133 6.25 -13.21 5.76
N ALA A 134 5.62 -13.45 6.91
CA ALA A 134 4.99 -12.41 7.73
C ALA A 134 5.62 -12.36 9.12
N GLY A 135 5.97 -11.17 9.61
CA GLY A 135 6.62 -11.04 10.92
C GLY A 135 7.95 -11.81 10.99
N SER A 136 8.18 -12.51 12.11
CA SER A 136 9.33 -13.39 12.36
C SER A 136 8.92 -14.87 12.30
N PRO A 137 9.76 -15.78 11.77
CA PRO A 137 9.48 -17.21 11.83
C PRO A 137 9.60 -17.80 13.25
N ALA A 138 10.22 -17.06 14.19
CA ALA A 138 10.43 -17.51 15.57
C ALA A 138 9.35 -17.04 16.55
N GLU A 139 8.12 -16.85 16.08
CA GLU A 139 6.96 -16.59 16.93
C GLU A 139 6.50 -17.89 17.61
N ILE A 140 7.21 -18.29 18.66
CA ILE A 140 7.07 -19.59 19.36
C ILE A 140 5.61 -19.90 19.71
N ASN A 141 4.83 -18.87 20.07
CA ASN A 141 3.42 -19.00 20.43
C ASN A 141 2.50 -19.36 19.26
N LEU A 142 2.98 -19.23 18.01
CA LEU A 142 2.21 -19.39 16.78
C LEU A 142 2.73 -20.52 15.87
N GLN A 143 3.77 -21.25 16.30
CA GLN A 143 4.52 -22.20 15.47
C GLN A 143 3.69 -23.41 15.01
N GLU A 144 2.85 -23.98 15.90
CA GLU A 144 2.11 -25.23 15.63
C GLU A 144 1.19 -25.12 14.40
N ASP A 145 0.56 -23.96 14.23
CA ASP A 145 -0.40 -23.67 13.15
C ASP A 145 0.13 -22.60 12.18
N ASP A 146 1.44 -22.54 11.97
CA ASP A 146 2.02 -21.53 11.09
C ASP A 146 1.62 -21.76 9.62
N ILE A 147 1.06 -20.73 8.99
CA ILE A 147 0.69 -20.71 7.57
C ILE A 147 1.39 -19.59 6.80
N VAL A 148 2.28 -18.84 7.46
CA VAL A 148 2.86 -17.58 6.94
C VAL A 148 4.37 -17.58 6.90
N ASN A 149 5.06 -18.44 7.68
CA ASN A 149 6.51 -18.55 7.68
C ASN A 149 6.98 -19.98 7.37
N MET A 150 7.53 -20.71 8.35
CA MET A 150 8.08 -22.05 8.15
C MET A 150 7.02 -23.06 7.73
N GLY A 151 5.78 -22.93 8.22
CA GLY A 151 4.70 -23.79 7.73
C GLY A 151 4.44 -23.59 6.23
N MET A 152 4.47 -22.34 5.74
CA MET A 152 4.38 -22.06 4.31
C MET A 152 5.62 -22.55 3.55
N ALA A 153 6.83 -22.36 4.09
CA ALA A 153 8.06 -22.86 3.48
C ALA A 153 8.00 -24.39 3.28
N LYS A 154 7.53 -25.13 4.29
CA LYS A 154 7.34 -26.58 4.25
C LYS A 154 6.31 -26.99 3.20
N MET A 155 5.15 -26.31 3.16
CA MET A 155 4.10 -26.59 2.18
C MET A 155 4.55 -26.33 0.73
N ALA A 156 5.32 -25.26 0.51
CA ALA A 156 5.87 -24.89 -0.79
C ALA A 156 7.15 -25.66 -1.15
N LYS A 157 7.77 -26.37 -0.19
CA LYS A 157 9.13 -26.92 -0.30
C LYS A 157 10.15 -25.86 -0.73
N ALA A 158 10.03 -24.66 -0.18
CA ALA A 158 10.84 -23.51 -0.56
C ALA A 158 12.04 -23.34 0.40
N PRO A 159 13.29 -23.28 -0.08
CA PRO A 159 14.41 -22.80 0.72
C PRO A 159 14.17 -21.35 1.18
N VAL A 160 14.72 -21.02 2.35
CA VAL A 160 14.48 -19.76 3.05
C VAL A 160 15.73 -18.88 3.03
N LEU A 161 15.54 -17.61 2.70
CA LEU A 161 16.47 -16.51 2.95
C LEU A 161 15.99 -15.74 4.19
N LEU A 162 16.87 -15.54 5.16
CA LEU A 162 16.56 -14.80 6.38
C LEU A 162 17.12 -13.37 6.30
N VAL A 163 16.24 -12.39 6.21
CA VAL A 163 16.58 -10.96 6.17
C VAL A 163 16.63 -10.39 7.59
N ALA A 164 17.73 -9.77 7.97
CA ALA A 164 17.93 -9.18 9.30
C ALA A 164 18.28 -7.70 9.21
N ASP A 165 17.52 -6.86 9.90
CA ASP A 165 17.72 -5.40 9.92
C ASP A 165 18.74 -5.00 11.00
N ILE A 166 19.79 -4.30 10.57
CA ILE A 166 20.87 -3.82 11.42
C ILE A 166 20.68 -2.39 11.93
N ASP A 167 19.82 -1.59 11.30
CA ASP A 167 19.61 -0.17 11.62
C ASP A 167 19.01 0.00 13.03
N ARG A 168 18.20 -0.99 13.48
CA ARG A 168 17.64 -1.04 14.84
C ARG A 168 18.62 -1.56 15.91
N GLY A 169 19.82 -1.99 15.51
CA GLY A 169 20.81 -2.61 16.39
C GLY A 169 20.49 -4.07 16.75
N GLY A 170 21.47 -4.78 17.33
CA GLY A 170 21.28 -6.15 17.82
C GLY A 170 21.14 -7.23 16.74
N VAL A 171 21.52 -6.94 15.48
CA VAL A 171 21.29 -7.84 14.33
C VAL A 171 21.77 -9.28 14.56
N PHE A 172 22.96 -9.47 15.12
CA PHE A 172 23.52 -10.80 15.37
C PHE A 172 22.73 -11.59 16.43
N ALA A 173 22.27 -10.92 17.48
CA ALA A 173 21.42 -11.54 18.49
C ALA A 173 20.05 -11.91 17.90
N SER A 174 19.49 -11.06 17.02
CA SER A 174 18.22 -11.35 16.33
C SER A 174 18.33 -12.56 15.41
N ILE A 175 19.42 -12.68 14.64
CA ILE A 175 19.67 -13.83 13.77
C ILE A 175 19.84 -15.08 14.62
N TYR A 176 20.74 -15.04 15.61
CA TYR A 176 21.02 -16.19 16.45
C TYR A 176 19.77 -16.66 17.20
N GLY A 177 19.03 -15.74 17.82
CA GLY A 177 17.78 -16.04 18.51
C GLY A 177 16.74 -16.65 17.56
N THR A 178 16.55 -16.05 16.38
CA THR A 178 15.60 -16.57 15.39
C THR A 178 15.97 -18.00 14.98
N VAL A 179 17.21 -18.24 14.57
CA VAL A 179 17.64 -19.58 14.11
C VAL A 179 17.59 -20.60 15.24
N MET A 180 18.03 -20.24 16.44
CA MET A 180 18.13 -21.19 17.57
C MET A 180 16.79 -21.49 18.24
N LEU A 181 15.73 -20.75 17.93
CA LEU A 181 14.37 -21.04 18.40
C LEU A 181 13.61 -21.98 17.46
N LEU A 182 14.05 -22.11 16.20
CA LEU A 182 13.43 -23.00 15.22
C LEU A 182 13.81 -24.47 15.47
N SER A 183 13.00 -25.40 14.97
CA SER A 183 13.33 -26.83 14.99
C SER A 183 14.49 -27.16 14.04
N GLU A 184 15.14 -28.32 14.20
CA GLU A 184 16.30 -28.68 13.37
C GLU A 184 15.96 -28.79 11.87
N ASP A 185 14.77 -29.28 11.52
CA ASP A 185 14.27 -29.34 10.15
C ASP A 185 14.05 -27.94 9.58
N GLU A 186 13.48 -27.01 10.35
CA GLU A 186 13.26 -25.62 9.94
C GLU A 186 14.57 -24.85 9.74
N ARG A 187 15.55 -25.05 10.65
CA ARG A 187 16.89 -24.47 10.51
C ARG A 187 17.55 -24.88 9.20
N LYS A 188 17.40 -26.14 8.80
CA LYS A 188 17.96 -26.66 7.54
C LYS A 188 17.32 -26.04 6.30
N MET A 189 16.11 -25.49 6.40
CA MET A 189 15.48 -24.78 5.30
C MET A 189 16.10 -23.41 5.06
N ILE A 190 16.73 -22.79 6.07
CA ILE A 190 17.41 -21.51 5.90
C ILE A 190 18.74 -21.74 5.19
N LYS A 191 18.86 -21.24 3.97
CA LYS A 191 20.03 -21.44 3.10
C LYS A 191 20.92 -20.21 2.99
N GLY A 192 20.45 -19.04 3.44
CA GLY A 192 21.24 -17.82 3.40
C GLY A 192 20.67 -16.72 4.29
N ILE A 193 21.57 -15.86 4.78
CA ILE A 193 21.24 -14.68 5.58
C ILE A 193 21.59 -13.42 4.80
N VAL A 194 20.70 -12.43 4.86
CA VAL A 194 20.91 -11.10 4.27
C VAL A 194 20.86 -10.08 5.40
N ILE A 195 21.96 -9.35 5.60
CA ILE A 195 21.95 -8.17 6.47
C ILE A 195 21.40 -7.00 5.67
N ASN A 196 20.39 -6.32 6.19
CA ASN A 196 19.70 -5.25 5.49
C ASN A 196 19.80 -3.93 6.27
N LYS A 197 19.62 -2.81 5.57
CA LYS A 197 19.65 -1.44 6.12
C LYS A 197 21.00 -1.05 6.74
N PHE A 198 22.10 -1.58 6.22
CA PHE A 198 23.43 -1.26 6.74
C PHE A 198 23.86 0.18 6.42
N ARG A 199 24.52 0.83 7.37
CA ARG A 199 25.11 2.16 7.21
C ARG A 199 26.59 2.10 7.61
N GLY A 200 27.46 2.58 6.73
CA GLY A 200 28.90 2.66 6.98
C GLY A 200 29.71 1.70 6.10
N ASP A 201 30.93 1.39 6.55
CA ASP A 201 31.87 0.53 5.85
C ASP A 201 31.66 -0.94 6.23
N VAL A 202 31.36 -1.78 5.23
CA VAL A 202 31.09 -3.22 5.40
C VAL A 202 32.31 -3.95 5.94
N GLU A 203 33.53 -3.46 5.70
CA GLU A 203 34.76 -4.09 6.20
C GLU A 203 34.79 -4.16 7.74
N ILE A 204 34.19 -3.17 8.41
CA ILE A 204 34.05 -3.15 9.87
C ILE A 204 33.11 -4.26 10.36
N LEU A 205 32.11 -4.63 9.57
CA LEU A 205 31.10 -5.63 9.93
C LEU A 205 31.60 -7.07 9.72
N ARG A 206 32.56 -7.31 8.81
CA ARG A 206 33.01 -8.65 8.41
C ARG A 206 33.36 -9.60 9.56
N PRO A 207 34.06 -9.19 10.63
CA PRO A 207 34.33 -10.09 11.76
C PRO A 207 33.05 -10.61 12.43
N GLY A 208 32.03 -9.75 12.55
CA GLY A 208 30.73 -10.14 13.10
C GLY A 208 29.95 -11.06 12.17
N LEU A 209 30.03 -10.85 10.84
CA LEU A 209 29.43 -11.74 9.84
C LEU A 209 29.98 -13.16 9.96
N ARG A 210 31.32 -13.32 10.00
CA ARG A 210 31.95 -14.63 10.16
C ARG A 210 31.53 -15.32 11.46
N MET A 211 31.49 -14.56 12.57
CA MET A 211 31.07 -15.10 13.86
C MET A 211 29.64 -15.65 13.80
N ILE A 212 28.70 -14.93 13.16
CA ILE A 212 27.31 -15.40 13.10
C ILE A 212 27.20 -16.61 12.18
N GLU A 213 27.88 -16.63 11.04
CA GLU A 213 27.95 -17.79 10.13
C GLU A 213 28.41 -19.04 10.87
N GLU A 214 29.50 -18.96 11.64
CA GLU A 214 30.01 -20.07 12.45
C GLU A 214 29.02 -20.53 13.53
N LYS A 215 28.30 -19.58 14.15
CA LYS A 215 27.36 -19.88 15.24
C LYS A 215 26.07 -20.56 14.75
N VAL A 216 25.57 -20.16 13.58
CA VAL A 216 24.30 -20.69 13.05
C VAL A 216 24.49 -21.71 11.93
N ASN A 217 25.71 -21.86 11.41
CA ASN A 217 26.07 -22.70 10.28
C ASN A 217 25.26 -22.41 9.01
N ILE A 218 25.03 -21.12 8.74
CA ILE A 218 24.28 -20.60 7.58
C ILE A 218 25.08 -19.42 7.01
N PRO A 219 25.35 -19.36 5.70
CA PRO A 219 26.15 -18.30 5.10
C PRO A 219 25.41 -16.95 5.09
N VAL A 220 26.16 -15.87 5.27
CA VAL A 220 25.71 -14.51 4.98
C VAL A 220 25.97 -14.25 3.50
N ILE A 221 24.91 -14.22 2.71
CA ILE A 221 24.99 -14.09 1.25
C ILE A 221 24.88 -12.64 0.77
N GLY A 222 24.69 -11.67 1.66
CA GLY A 222 24.63 -10.26 1.29
C GLY A 222 24.56 -9.29 2.45
N VAL A 223 25.04 -8.08 2.21
CA VAL A 223 24.92 -6.92 3.11
C VAL A 223 24.38 -5.76 2.29
N VAL A 224 23.07 -5.56 2.37
CA VAL A 224 22.35 -4.51 1.66
C VAL A 224 22.42 -3.22 2.47
N PRO A 225 22.91 -2.11 1.87
CA PRO A 225 22.95 -0.82 2.57
C PRO A 225 21.54 -0.28 2.78
N TYR A 226 21.41 0.78 3.59
CA TYR A 226 20.17 1.53 3.67
C TYR A 226 19.88 2.19 2.31
N LEU A 227 18.90 1.63 1.59
CA LEU A 227 18.55 2.07 0.24
C LEU A 227 17.58 3.24 0.29
N ASN A 228 17.91 4.31 -0.44
CA ASN A 228 16.99 5.42 -0.69
C ASN A 228 16.23 5.16 -1.99
N ILE A 229 15.26 4.24 -1.93
CA ILE A 229 14.41 3.86 -3.05
C ILE A 229 12.98 4.25 -2.73
N ASP A 230 12.34 4.94 -3.65
CA ASP A 230 10.98 5.42 -3.49
C ASP A 230 9.99 4.43 -4.10
N ILE A 231 9.76 3.35 -3.36
CA ILE A 231 8.74 2.35 -3.66
C ILE A 231 7.64 2.49 -2.61
N GLU A 232 6.40 2.26 -3.04
CA GLU A 232 5.26 2.22 -2.13
C GLU A 232 5.48 1.11 -1.10
N ASP A 233 5.57 1.51 0.16
CA ASP A 233 5.79 0.60 1.26
C ASP A 233 4.48 0.39 2.03
N GLU A 234 4.35 -0.81 2.58
CA GLU A 234 3.17 -1.38 3.20
C GLU A 234 2.76 -0.61 4.46
N ASP A 235 3.74 -0.25 5.30
CA ASP A 235 3.53 0.21 6.68
C ASP A 235 4.18 1.57 7.01
N SER A 236 5.01 2.14 6.14
CA SER A 236 5.93 3.24 6.50
C SER A 236 5.42 4.65 6.21
N LEU A 237 4.12 4.90 6.44
CA LEU A 237 3.62 6.28 6.56
C LEU A 237 4.51 7.07 7.56
N SER A 238 5.00 6.40 8.61
CA SER A 238 5.93 6.94 9.61
C SER A 238 7.21 7.56 9.03
N GLU A 239 7.81 7.00 7.98
CA GLU A 239 9.03 7.51 7.36
C GLU A 239 8.75 8.77 6.52
N ARG A 240 7.61 8.81 5.82
CA ARG A 240 7.17 10.01 5.06
C ARG A 240 6.78 11.18 5.97
N ILE A 241 6.35 10.90 7.20
CA ILE A 241 6.02 11.92 8.23
C ILE A 241 7.27 12.56 8.83
N ALA A 242 8.40 11.86 8.88
CA ALA A 242 9.60 12.30 9.60
C ALA A 242 10.38 13.43 8.89
N VAL A 243 10.00 13.78 7.66
CA VAL A 243 10.65 14.85 6.90
C VAL A 243 9.94 16.17 7.21
N ASP A 244 10.62 17.08 7.93
CA ASP A 244 10.21 18.49 8.02
C ASP A 244 10.29 19.11 6.62
N LYS A 245 9.20 18.98 5.87
CA LYS A 245 9.12 19.55 4.52
C LYS A 245 8.95 21.06 4.65
N THR A 246 9.98 21.79 4.22
CA THR A 246 9.86 23.21 3.92
C THR A 246 8.76 23.37 2.88
N VAL A 247 7.77 24.22 3.19
CA VAL A 247 6.66 24.49 2.27
C VAL A 247 7.23 25.09 0.98
N GLN A 248 6.90 24.47 -0.15
CA GLN A 248 7.35 24.93 -1.46
C GLN A 248 6.32 25.88 -2.08
N ALA A 249 6.40 26.11 -3.39
CA ALA A 249 5.51 27.02 -4.10
C ALA A 249 4.04 26.60 -4.02
N VAL A 250 3.76 25.30 -4.02
CA VAL A 250 2.44 24.69 -3.80
C VAL A 250 2.46 23.87 -2.53
N ASP A 251 1.49 24.08 -1.65
CA ASP A 251 1.32 23.35 -0.38
C ASP A 251 0.05 22.50 -0.39
N ILE A 252 0.20 21.19 -0.30
CA ILE A 252 -0.89 20.22 -0.24
C ILE A 252 -0.86 19.55 1.14
N ALA A 253 -1.94 19.71 1.91
CA ALA A 253 -2.10 19.12 3.21
C ALA A 253 -3.05 17.93 3.17
N VAL A 254 -2.55 16.72 3.39
CA VAL A 254 -3.35 15.51 3.59
C VAL A 254 -3.70 15.39 5.07
N ILE A 255 -4.97 15.29 5.40
CA ILE A 255 -5.39 15.08 6.78
C ILE A 255 -5.01 13.67 7.22
N ARG A 256 -4.21 13.56 8.28
CA ARG A 256 -3.80 12.30 8.89
C ARG A 256 -4.89 11.73 9.78
N LEU A 257 -5.88 11.10 9.15
CA LEU A 257 -6.95 10.39 9.86
C LEU A 257 -6.38 9.19 10.65
N PRO A 258 -6.94 8.87 11.85
CA PRO A 258 -6.48 7.75 12.66
C PRO A 258 -6.49 6.41 11.93
N ARG A 259 -7.50 6.17 11.07
CA ARG A 259 -7.67 4.92 10.31
C ARG A 259 -7.51 5.14 8.81
N MET A 260 -6.64 6.09 8.44
CA MET A 260 -6.33 6.37 7.03
C MET A 260 -5.96 5.08 6.30
N SER A 261 -6.52 4.93 5.10
CA SER A 261 -6.20 3.87 4.16
C SER A 261 -5.80 4.48 2.82
N ASN A 262 -5.09 3.71 2.00
CA ASN A 262 -4.68 4.10 0.65
C ASN A 262 -3.90 5.42 0.63
N PHE A 263 -3.05 5.64 1.62
CA PHE A 263 -2.28 6.89 1.76
C PHE A 263 -1.30 7.14 0.60
N THR A 264 -1.02 6.11 -0.20
CA THR A 264 -0.14 6.15 -1.39
C THR A 264 -0.76 6.90 -2.56
N ASP A 265 -2.07 7.12 -2.58
CA ASP A 265 -2.80 7.82 -3.65
C ASP A 265 -2.28 9.25 -3.92
N PHE A 266 -1.52 9.80 -2.98
CA PHE A 266 -1.02 11.17 -3.04
C PHE A 266 0.48 11.24 -3.34
N ASN A 267 1.18 10.10 -3.37
CA ASN A 267 2.64 10.04 -3.55
C ASN A 267 3.11 10.73 -4.84
N VAL A 268 2.28 10.69 -5.89
CA VAL A 268 2.57 11.35 -7.17
C VAL A 268 2.86 12.84 -7.02
N PHE A 269 2.29 13.53 -6.03
CA PHE A 269 2.56 14.94 -5.77
C PHE A 269 3.97 15.20 -5.22
N GLU A 270 4.58 14.23 -4.51
CA GLU A 270 5.93 14.35 -3.98
C GLU A 270 6.99 14.38 -5.08
N LEU A 271 6.64 13.87 -6.27
CA LEU A 271 7.51 13.82 -7.44
C LEU A 271 7.53 15.11 -8.25
N ILE A 272 6.67 16.08 -7.93
CA ILE A 272 6.53 17.32 -8.67
C ILE A 272 7.41 18.41 -8.02
N PRO A 273 8.45 18.91 -8.71
CA PRO A 273 9.26 20.01 -8.19
C PRO A 273 8.40 21.25 -7.87
N GLY A 274 8.62 21.85 -6.71
CA GLY A 274 7.83 23.01 -6.27
C GLY A 274 6.56 22.66 -5.48
N VAL A 275 6.22 21.37 -5.32
CA VAL A 275 5.05 20.90 -4.56
C VAL A 275 5.49 20.27 -3.24
N SER A 276 4.92 20.72 -2.13
CA SER A 276 5.05 20.09 -0.82
C SER A 276 3.79 19.34 -0.44
N LEU A 277 3.90 18.03 -0.25
CA LEU A 277 2.85 17.18 0.33
C LEU A 277 3.13 16.92 1.81
N ARG A 278 2.23 17.36 2.70
CA ARG A 278 2.38 17.21 4.16
C ARG A 278 1.21 16.44 4.75
N TYR A 279 1.49 15.56 5.72
CA TYR A 279 0.45 14.86 6.50
C TYR A 279 0.21 15.59 7.82
N VAL A 280 -1.03 16.00 8.06
CA VAL A 280 -1.41 16.92 9.15
C VAL A 280 -2.35 16.22 10.14
N LYS A 281 -1.99 16.19 11.42
CA LYS A 281 -2.83 15.59 12.48
C LYS A 281 -3.42 16.62 13.46
N SER A 282 -3.09 17.90 13.34
CA SER A 282 -3.53 18.94 14.27
C SER A 282 -3.85 20.27 13.58
N MET A 283 -4.70 21.09 14.22
CA MET A 283 -5.06 22.42 13.71
C MET A 283 -3.84 23.34 13.50
N ALA A 284 -2.82 23.23 14.36
CA ALA A 284 -1.60 24.02 14.29
C ALA A 284 -0.79 23.67 13.03
N GLU A 285 -0.73 22.39 12.69
CA GLU A 285 -0.02 21.88 11.52
C GLU A 285 -0.71 22.23 10.18
N LEU A 286 -2.04 22.39 10.17
CA LEU A 286 -2.78 22.62 8.91
C LEU A 286 -2.36 23.92 8.23
N LYS A 287 -2.06 24.99 8.98
CA LYS A 287 -1.73 26.33 8.45
C LYS A 287 -2.72 26.79 7.35
N ASN A 288 -2.25 27.27 6.20
CA ASN A 288 -3.03 27.75 5.05
C ASN A 288 -2.49 27.09 3.76
N PRO A 289 -2.81 25.82 3.51
CA PRO A 289 -2.34 25.12 2.32
C PRO A 289 -3.14 25.61 1.10
N ASP A 290 -2.65 25.33 -0.11
CA ASP A 290 -3.40 25.58 -1.35
C ASP A 290 -4.49 24.54 -1.58
N MET A 291 -4.24 23.33 -1.09
CA MET A 291 -5.14 22.19 -1.21
C MET A 291 -5.15 21.37 0.07
N ILE A 292 -6.35 21.00 0.52
CA ILE A 292 -6.59 20.07 1.62
C ILE A 292 -7.14 18.77 1.01
N ILE A 293 -6.54 17.65 1.38
CA ILE A 293 -7.01 16.33 0.98
C ILE A 293 -7.57 15.60 2.21
N LEU A 294 -8.83 15.17 2.11
CA LEU A 294 -9.44 14.21 3.02
C LEU A 294 -9.29 12.81 2.39
N PRO A 295 -8.43 11.94 2.93
CA PRO A 295 -8.13 10.65 2.32
C PRO A 295 -9.20 9.60 2.62
N GLY A 296 -9.06 8.42 2.02
CA GLY A 296 -9.85 7.25 2.39
C GLY A 296 -9.59 6.81 3.84
N THR A 297 -10.60 6.22 4.46
CA THR A 297 -10.51 5.62 5.80
C THR A 297 -11.32 4.33 5.86
N LYS A 298 -10.96 3.46 6.80
CA LYS A 298 -11.73 2.24 7.11
C LYS A 298 -12.93 2.44 8.01
N ASN A 299 -13.04 3.60 8.66
CA ASN A 299 -14.18 3.93 9.49
C ASN A 299 -14.45 5.42 9.35
N THR A 300 -15.27 5.76 8.35
CA THR A 300 -15.62 7.13 7.99
C THR A 300 -16.31 7.84 9.15
N MET A 301 -17.25 7.19 9.84
CA MET A 301 -17.99 7.84 10.93
C MET A 301 -17.10 8.17 12.13
N ALA A 302 -16.26 7.24 12.59
CA ALA A 302 -15.37 7.46 13.73
C ALA A 302 -14.29 8.51 13.42
N ASP A 303 -13.73 8.50 12.21
CA ASP A 303 -12.71 9.47 11.82
C ASP A 303 -13.29 10.87 11.57
N LEU A 304 -14.56 10.98 11.15
CA LEU A 304 -15.28 12.27 11.11
C LEU A 304 -15.51 12.83 12.52
N LEU A 305 -15.88 11.98 13.48
CA LEU A 305 -15.99 12.39 14.89
C LEU A 305 -14.65 12.87 15.44
N TRP A 306 -13.55 12.18 15.09
CA TRP A 306 -12.20 12.62 15.47
C TRP A 306 -11.82 13.97 14.84
N LEU A 307 -12.16 14.20 13.56
CA LEU A 307 -11.98 15.49 12.88
C LEU A 307 -12.71 16.63 13.61
N ARG A 308 -13.92 16.35 14.10
CA ARG A 308 -14.72 17.29 14.89
C ARG A 308 -14.08 17.58 16.24
N GLN A 309 -13.70 16.53 16.97
CA GLN A 309 -13.11 16.63 18.31
C GLN A 309 -11.73 17.32 18.29
N SER A 310 -10.93 17.10 17.25
CA SER A 310 -9.63 17.74 17.06
C SER A 310 -9.71 19.21 16.62
N GLY A 311 -10.91 19.69 16.26
CA GLY A 311 -11.14 21.04 15.71
C GLY A 311 -10.71 21.22 14.25
N LEU A 312 -10.15 20.18 13.62
CA LEU A 312 -9.77 20.20 12.20
C LEU A 312 -10.99 20.41 11.29
N GLU A 313 -12.13 19.80 11.59
CA GLU A 313 -13.37 19.98 10.81
C GLU A 313 -13.73 21.47 10.66
N ALA A 314 -13.74 22.21 11.77
CA ALA A 314 -14.07 23.63 11.78
C ALA A 314 -13.08 24.46 10.94
N LYS A 315 -11.78 24.13 11.01
CA LYS A 315 -10.75 24.83 10.24
C LYS A 315 -10.86 24.53 8.75
N ILE A 316 -11.13 23.28 8.37
CA ILE A 316 -11.36 22.89 6.98
C ILE A 316 -12.60 23.59 6.43
N LYS A 317 -13.71 23.63 7.17
CA LYS A 317 -14.93 24.35 6.75
C LYS A 317 -14.67 25.85 6.55
N LYS A 318 -13.85 26.46 7.42
CA LYS A 318 -13.44 27.87 7.27
C LYS A 318 -12.64 28.09 5.99
N GLN A 319 -11.68 27.20 5.68
CA GLN A 319 -10.89 27.25 4.46
C GLN A 319 -11.68 26.87 3.21
N ALA A 320 -12.68 26.00 3.31
CA ALA A 320 -13.59 25.74 2.21
C ALA A 320 -14.42 26.99 1.88
N ALA A 321 -14.85 27.74 2.90
CA ALA A 321 -15.68 28.93 2.76
C ALA A 321 -14.94 30.15 2.19
N ASP A 322 -13.61 30.20 2.27
CA ASP A 322 -12.82 31.29 1.68
C ASP A 322 -12.85 31.26 0.13
N GLY A 323 -13.20 30.11 -0.47
CA GLY A 323 -13.24 29.91 -1.92
C GLY A 323 -11.87 29.79 -2.58
N GLU A 324 -10.80 29.99 -1.80
CA GLU A 324 -9.41 29.95 -2.21
C GLU A 324 -8.83 28.56 -2.02
N THR A 325 -9.02 27.93 -0.87
CA THR A 325 -8.38 26.64 -0.57
C THR A 325 -9.14 25.52 -1.28
N ILE A 326 -8.49 24.72 -2.12
CA ILE A 326 -9.14 23.55 -2.73
C ILE A 326 -9.33 22.47 -1.65
N VAL A 327 -10.52 21.88 -1.57
CA VAL A 327 -10.79 20.74 -0.68
C VAL A 327 -11.16 19.53 -1.53
N PHE A 328 -10.39 18.45 -1.42
CA PHE A 328 -10.58 17.23 -2.20
C PHE A 328 -10.79 16.03 -1.26
N GLY A 329 -11.95 15.38 -1.35
CA GLY A 329 -12.23 14.13 -0.65
C GLY A 329 -12.00 12.91 -1.53
N VAL A 330 -11.35 11.88 -0.99
CA VAL A 330 -11.22 10.57 -1.65
C VAL A 330 -11.92 9.51 -0.79
N CYS A 331 -12.83 8.74 -1.39
CA CYS A 331 -13.55 7.64 -0.74
C CYS A 331 -14.20 8.05 0.60
N GLY A 332 -13.76 7.54 1.75
CA GLY A 332 -14.28 7.98 3.06
C GLY A 332 -14.19 9.49 3.27
N GLY A 333 -13.10 10.13 2.82
CA GLY A 333 -12.97 11.59 2.85
C GLY A 333 -13.96 12.30 1.92
N TYR A 334 -14.35 11.69 0.81
CA TYR A 334 -15.45 12.17 -0.04
C TYR A 334 -16.77 12.08 0.72
N GLN A 335 -17.11 10.93 1.31
CA GLN A 335 -18.33 10.74 2.10
C GLN A 335 -18.47 11.78 3.23
N MET A 336 -17.39 12.09 3.95
CA MET A 336 -17.36 13.09 5.03
C MET A 336 -17.80 14.49 4.58
N LEU A 337 -17.56 14.86 3.32
CA LEU A 337 -17.90 16.19 2.80
C LEU A 337 -19.41 16.40 2.64
N GLY A 338 -20.21 15.33 2.63
CA GLY A 338 -21.66 15.38 2.45
C GLY A 338 -22.42 15.95 3.66
N GLU A 339 -23.75 15.95 3.56
CA GLU A 339 -24.65 16.41 4.61
C GLU A 339 -24.85 15.37 5.72
N THR A 340 -24.98 14.10 5.34
CA THR A 340 -25.30 13.00 6.26
C THR A 340 -24.60 11.71 5.87
N LEU A 341 -24.15 10.98 6.88
CA LEU A 341 -23.70 9.59 6.83
C LEU A 341 -24.69 8.72 7.61
N GLU A 342 -25.30 7.74 6.96
CA GLU A 342 -26.25 6.83 7.58
C GLU A 342 -25.75 5.39 7.51
N ASP A 343 -25.63 4.73 8.66
CA ASP A 343 -25.26 3.32 8.78
C ASP A 343 -26.40 2.52 9.40
N PRO A 344 -27.49 2.24 8.63
CA PRO A 344 -28.64 1.49 9.13
C PRO A 344 -28.30 0.02 9.43
N PHE A 345 -27.14 -0.48 8.98
CA PHE A 345 -26.76 -1.88 9.10
C PHE A 345 -25.64 -2.14 10.10
N GLY A 346 -25.08 -1.09 10.72
CA GLY A 346 -23.96 -1.22 11.67
C GLY A 346 -22.71 -1.80 11.01
N VAL A 347 -22.42 -1.39 9.78
CA VAL A 347 -21.22 -1.80 9.04
C VAL A 347 -19.96 -1.16 9.64
N GLU A 348 -20.07 0.08 10.09
CA GLU A 348 -19.03 0.80 10.81
C GLU A 348 -19.42 0.99 12.29
N GLU A 349 -20.01 2.14 12.64
CA GLU A 349 -20.43 2.49 14.01
C GLU A 349 -21.95 2.36 14.21
N GLY A 350 -22.72 2.23 13.13
CA GLY A 350 -24.18 2.28 13.16
C GLY A 350 -24.76 3.69 13.34
N GLY A 351 -26.05 3.82 13.05
CA GLY A 351 -26.81 5.05 13.32
C GLY A 351 -26.67 6.10 12.21
N SER A 352 -26.74 7.38 12.58
CA SER A 352 -26.66 8.50 11.63
C SER A 352 -25.78 9.60 12.21
N LEU A 353 -24.96 10.20 11.35
CA LEU A 353 -24.02 11.26 11.68
C LEU A 353 -24.11 12.39 10.66
N ALA A 354 -24.26 13.63 11.13
CA ALA A 354 -24.12 14.79 10.26
C ALA A 354 -22.69 14.86 9.70
N GLY A 355 -22.59 14.92 8.38
CA GLY A 355 -21.37 15.18 7.63
C GLY A 355 -20.91 16.63 7.79
N MET A 356 -19.88 17.02 7.05
CA MET A 356 -19.35 18.39 7.09
C MET A 356 -20.31 19.40 6.45
N GLY A 357 -21.25 18.96 5.61
CA GLY A 357 -22.21 19.79 4.89
C GLY A 357 -21.58 20.71 3.86
N LEU A 358 -20.48 20.27 3.24
CA LEU A 358 -19.74 21.03 2.22
C LEU A 358 -20.23 20.70 0.80
N LEU A 359 -20.75 19.50 0.59
CA LEU A 359 -21.37 19.03 -0.64
C LEU A 359 -22.82 18.60 -0.36
N ASP A 360 -23.72 18.91 -1.29
CA ASP A 360 -25.13 18.50 -1.23
C ASP A 360 -25.24 17.04 -1.67
N MET A 361 -24.92 16.14 -0.73
CA MET A 361 -24.96 14.70 -0.94
C MET A 361 -25.13 13.97 0.38
N LYS A 362 -25.71 12.77 0.32
CA LYS A 362 -25.97 11.91 1.47
C LYS A 362 -25.41 10.53 1.17
N THR A 363 -24.73 9.93 2.13
CA THR A 363 -24.17 8.59 1.98
C THR A 363 -24.87 7.62 2.92
N ILE A 364 -25.40 6.53 2.36
CA ILE A 364 -26.01 5.45 3.11
C ILE A 364 -25.10 4.23 2.99
N PHE A 365 -24.50 3.79 4.11
CA PHE A 365 -23.66 2.61 4.15
C PHE A 365 -24.49 1.36 3.83
N SER A 366 -23.92 0.51 2.97
CA SER A 366 -24.53 -0.72 2.48
C SER A 366 -23.72 -1.93 2.95
N LYS A 367 -24.39 -3.09 3.05
CA LYS A 367 -23.70 -4.38 3.30
C LYS A 367 -22.83 -4.82 2.12
N GLN A 368 -23.21 -4.40 0.90
CA GLN A 368 -22.46 -4.70 -0.32
C GLN A 368 -21.37 -3.66 -0.52
N LYS A 369 -20.19 -4.14 -0.92
CA LYS A 369 -19.01 -3.33 -1.19
C LYS A 369 -18.86 -3.12 -2.68
N THR A 370 -18.74 -1.88 -3.12
CA THR A 370 -18.34 -1.56 -4.49
C THR A 370 -16.86 -1.89 -4.65
N ARG A 371 -16.52 -2.67 -5.68
CA ARG A 371 -15.15 -3.05 -6.02
C ARG A 371 -15.03 -3.10 -7.54
N THR A 372 -14.51 -2.04 -8.13
CA THR A 372 -14.34 -2.00 -9.59
C THR A 372 -13.12 -1.18 -10.01
N GLN A 373 -12.53 -1.59 -11.13
CA GLN A 373 -11.53 -0.81 -11.87
C GLN A 373 -12.24 0.15 -12.81
N VAL A 374 -11.81 1.41 -12.83
CA VAL A 374 -12.47 2.45 -13.62
C VAL A 374 -11.48 3.23 -14.47
N GLU A 375 -11.91 3.58 -15.67
CA GLU A 375 -11.24 4.58 -16.50
C GLU A 375 -12.24 5.65 -16.92
N GLY A 376 -11.77 6.88 -16.89
CA GLY A 376 -12.64 8.02 -17.14
C GLY A 376 -11.87 9.27 -17.49
N LYS A 377 -12.59 10.38 -17.43
CA LYS A 377 -12.05 11.72 -17.61
C LYS A 377 -12.74 12.71 -16.70
N PHE A 378 -12.01 13.75 -16.32
CA PHE A 378 -12.62 14.88 -15.62
C PHE A 378 -13.66 15.55 -16.52
N SER A 379 -14.76 15.99 -15.91
CA SER A 379 -15.80 16.78 -16.56
C SER A 379 -15.24 18.10 -17.11
N GLN A 380 -16.08 18.90 -17.76
CA GLN A 380 -15.71 20.30 -18.02
C GLN A 380 -15.70 21.06 -16.68
N LEU A 381 -14.51 21.52 -16.30
CA LEU A 381 -14.24 22.21 -15.04
C LEU A 381 -13.99 23.69 -15.30
N ASP A 382 -14.36 24.52 -14.33
CA ASP A 382 -14.16 25.96 -14.33
C ASP A 382 -13.27 26.40 -13.15
N GLY A 383 -13.03 27.71 -13.06
CA GLY A 383 -12.23 28.30 -11.98
C GLY A 383 -10.77 27.83 -11.95
N VAL A 384 -10.22 27.69 -10.74
CA VAL A 384 -8.81 27.35 -10.50
C VAL A 384 -8.42 26.05 -11.20
N LEU A 385 -9.33 25.06 -11.25
CA LEU A 385 -9.06 23.71 -11.73
C LEU A 385 -9.54 23.48 -13.18
N ALA A 386 -9.85 24.52 -13.94
CA ALA A 386 -10.26 24.41 -15.35
C ALA A 386 -9.25 23.61 -16.21
N GLY A 387 -7.95 23.67 -15.87
CA GLY A 387 -6.89 22.93 -16.54
C GLY A 387 -6.97 21.40 -16.40
N LEU A 388 -7.83 20.87 -15.53
CA LEU A 388 -8.11 19.44 -15.43
C LEU A 388 -9.14 18.94 -16.45
N SER A 389 -9.87 19.83 -17.12
CA SER A 389 -10.98 19.47 -18.00
C SER A 389 -10.57 18.43 -19.04
N ALA A 390 -11.35 17.35 -19.15
CA ALA A 390 -11.14 16.24 -20.09
C ALA A 390 -9.81 15.47 -19.95
N ILE A 391 -8.99 15.74 -18.92
CA ILE A 391 -7.83 14.89 -18.62
C ILE A 391 -8.34 13.51 -18.22
N ARG A 392 -7.72 12.46 -18.76
CA ARG A 392 -8.07 11.08 -18.45
C ARG A 392 -7.45 10.64 -17.12
N PHE A 393 -8.13 9.72 -16.46
CA PHE A 393 -7.60 9.00 -15.31
C PHE A 393 -7.96 7.52 -15.40
N HIS A 394 -7.20 6.74 -14.64
CA HIS A 394 -7.45 5.34 -14.34
C HIS A 394 -7.33 5.16 -12.83
N GLY A 395 -8.18 4.31 -12.25
CA GLY A 395 -8.16 4.04 -10.82
C GLY A 395 -9.14 2.94 -10.44
N TYR A 396 -9.52 2.89 -9.17
CA TYR A 396 -10.48 1.90 -8.70
C TYR A 396 -11.37 2.43 -7.58
N GLU A 397 -12.57 1.91 -7.52
CA GLU A 397 -13.54 2.17 -6.45
C GLU A 397 -13.47 1.01 -5.44
N ILE A 398 -13.32 1.35 -4.16
CA ILE A 398 -13.38 0.40 -3.04
C ILE A 398 -14.05 1.02 -1.82
N HIS A 399 -15.38 1.03 -1.82
CA HIS A 399 -16.14 1.70 -0.76
C HIS A 399 -17.38 0.92 -0.33
N MET A 400 -17.83 1.22 0.88
CA MET A 400 -19.14 0.81 1.39
C MET A 400 -20.09 1.99 1.27
N GLY A 401 -21.32 1.69 0.87
CA GLY A 401 -22.38 2.68 0.77
C GLY A 401 -22.58 3.28 -0.60
N VAL A 402 -23.76 3.87 -0.75
CA VAL A 402 -24.23 4.55 -1.95
C VAL A 402 -24.39 6.02 -1.58
N THR A 403 -23.83 6.90 -2.42
CA THR A 403 -23.99 8.34 -2.27
C THR A 403 -25.06 8.84 -3.23
N GLU A 404 -26.09 9.46 -2.66
CA GLU A 404 -27.10 10.20 -3.40
C GLU A 404 -26.69 11.67 -3.45
N THR A 405 -26.66 12.23 -4.66
CA THR A 405 -26.20 13.59 -4.91
C THR A 405 -27.39 14.50 -5.20
N GLY A 406 -27.45 15.65 -4.54
CA GLY A 406 -28.42 16.71 -4.81
C GLY A 406 -27.97 17.63 -5.95
N ASP A 407 -28.16 18.94 -5.80
CA ASP A 407 -27.79 19.93 -6.82
C ASP A 407 -26.28 20.17 -6.84
N THR A 408 -25.57 19.26 -7.53
CA THR A 408 -24.12 19.27 -7.66
C THR A 408 -23.69 18.92 -9.08
N GLU A 409 -22.54 19.43 -9.49
CA GLU A 409 -21.97 19.14 -10.80
C GLU A 409 -21.09 17.88 -10.72
N PRO A 410 -21.12 16.99 -11.72
CA PRO A 410 -20.28 15.79 -11.72
C PRO A 410 -18.81 16.17 -11.86
N LEU A 411 -17.94 15.59 -11.03
CA LEU A 411 -16.50 15.80 -11.11
C LEU A 411 -15.90 15.06 -12.32
N THR A 412 -16.36 13.83 -12.56
CA THR A 412 -15.83 12.96 -13.61
C THR A 412 -16.91 12.19 -14.36
N HIS A 413 -16.54 11.70 -15.54
CA HIS A 413 -17.28 10.70 -16.30
C HIS A 413 -16.45 9.42 -16.38
N ILE A 414 -17.08 8.29 -16.10
CA ILE A 414 -16.50 6.95 -16.25
C ILE A 414 -16.99 6.37 -17.58
N ASP A 415 -16.03 6.00 -18.43
CA ASP A 415 -16.26 5.43 -19.75
C ASP A 415 -16.03 3.90 -19.74
N ILE A 416 -15.24 3.39 -18.78
CA ILE A 416 -14.94 1.96 -18.62
C ILE A 416 -15.05 1.57 -17.13
N GLU A 417 -15.75 0.48 -16.86
CA GLU A 417 -15.87 -0.14 -15.54
C GLU A 417 -15.60 -1.65 -15.65
N SER A 418 -14.61 -2.15 -14.92
CA SER A 418 -14.14 -3.56 -14.97
C SER A 418 -13.94 -4.08 -16.40
N GLY A 419 -13.40 -3.23 -17.29
CA GLY A 419 -13.15 -3.54 -18.71
C GLY A 419 -14.37 -3.47 -19.63
N LEU A 420 -15.55 -3.12 -19.12
CA LEU A 420 -16.78 -2.95 -19.90
C LEU A 420 -17.04 -1.47 -20.17
N GLN A 421 -17.55 -1.15 -21.37
CA GLN A 421 -17.98 0.21 -21.67
C GLN A 421 -19.20 0.59 -20.85
N VAL A 422 -19.12 1.73 -20.17
CA VAL A 422 -20.20 2.30 -19.38
C VAL A 422 -20.33 3.80 -19.67
N GLN A 423 -21.43 4.40 -19.23
CA GLN A 423 -21.59 5.85 -19.21
C GLN A 423 -22.22 6.24 -17.88
N LYS A 424 -21.36 6.56 -16.90
CA LYS A 424 -21.79 7.06 -15.59
C LYS A 424 -20.97 8.28 -15.19
N THR A 425 -21.51 9.09 -14.30
CA THR A 425 -20.76 10.14 -13.61
C THR A 425 -20.24 9.61 -12.29
N GLU A 426 -19.08 10.08 -11.85
CA GLU A 426 -18.50 9.72 -10.55
C GLU A 426 -17.88 10.97 -9.89
N GLY A 427 -18.11 11.07 -8.58
CA GLY A 427 -17.71 12.21 -7.78
C GLY A 427 -18.51 13.47 -8.07
N VAL A 428 -18.49 14.41 -7.14
CA VAL A 428 -19.15 15.70 -7.30
C VAL A 428 -18.23 16.86 -6.99
N ARG A 429 -18.59 18.04 -7.49
CA ARG A 429 -17.94 19.30 -7.18
C ARG A 429 -18.95 20.40 -6.87
N LYS A 430 -18.49 21.35 -6.06
CA LYS A 430 -19.14 22.63 -5.79
C LYS A 430 -18.07 23.67 -5.50
N ARG A 431 -17.86 24.60 -6.43
CA ARG A 431 -16.80 25.63 -6.33
C ARG A 431 -15.41 25.00 -6.14
N ASN A 432 -14.74 25.30 -5.02
CA ASN A 432 -13.42 24.81 -4.63
C ASN A 432 -13.46 23.45 -3.89
N ILE A 433 -14.64 22.86 -3.69
CA ILE A 433 -14.82 21.60 -2.98
C ILE A 433 -15.17 20.50 -3.98
N MET A 434 -14.51 19.35 -3.86
CA MET A 434 -14.77 18.19 -4.71
C MET A 434 -14.45 16.89 -4.00
N GLY A 435 -14.96 15.79 -4.52
CA GLY A 435 -14.49 14.48 -4.13
C GLY A 435 -15.01 13.36 -5.02
N SER A 436 -14.41 12.19 -4.87
CA SER A 436 -14.72 11.00 -5.64
C SER A 436 -14.35 9.74 -4.86
N TYR A 437 -14.97 8.61 -5.23
CA TYR A 437 -14.61 7.28 -4.75
C TYR A 437 -13.37 6.68 -5.40
N VAL A 438 -12.84 7.29 -6.47
CA VAL A 438 -11.74 6.72 -7.25
C VAL A 438 -10.40 6.89 -6.54
N HIS A 439 -9.86 5.78 -6.06
CA HIS A 439 -8.47 5.66 -5.62
C HIS A 439 -7.53 5.63 -6.83
N GLY A 440 -6.36 6.27 -6.71
CA GLY A 440 -5.41 6.43 -7.82
C GLY A 440 -5.81 7.48 -8.87
N ILE A 441 -6.85 8.29 -8.62
CA ILE A 441 -7.34 9.32 -9.56
C ILE A 441 -6.25 10.31 -10.00
N PHE A 442 -5.21 10.51 -9.19
CA PHE A 442 -4.08 11.41 -9.45
C PHE A 442 -2.90 10.74 -10.17
N ASP A 443 -2.87 9.41 -10.24
CA ASP A 443 -1.70 8.62 -10.66
C ASP A 443 -1.49 8.63 -12.19
N GLU A 444 -2.57 8.85 -12.95
CA GLU A 444 -2.52 8.91 -14.41
C GLU A 444 -1.69 10.11 -14.89
N GLU A 445 -0.98 9.93 -16.00
CA GLU A 445 -0.04 10.93 -16.50
C GLU A 445 -0.75 12.26 -16.76
N GLY A 446 -0.32 13.29 -16.02
CA GLY A 446 -0.75 14.66 -16.21
C GLY A 446 -1.81 15.17 -15.25
N VAL A 447 -2.53 14.31 -14.50
CA VAL A 447 -3.55 14.78 -13.53
C VAL A 447 -2.90 15.59 -12.40
N ALA A 448 -1.97 14.99 -11.65
CA ALA A 448 -1.29 15.65 -10.55
C ALA A 448 -0.51 16.90 -11.00
N VAL A 449 0.12 16.83 -12.19
CA VAL A 449 0.82 17.97 -12.80
C VAL A 449 -0.15 19.09 -13.16
N ALA A 450 -1.33 18.77 -13.71
CA ALA A 450 -2.34 19.77 -14.03
C ALA A 450 -2.86 20.45 -12.76
N ILE A 451 -3.10 19.71 -11.67
CA ILE A 451 -3.43 20.29 -10.36
C ILE A 451 -2.33 21.25 -9.91
N ALA A 452 -1.06 20.83 -9.93
CA ALA A 452 0.06 21.67 -9.53
C ALA A 452 0.15 22.95 -10.39
N LYS A 453 -0.05 22.84 -11.71
CA LYS A 453 -0.09 24.00 -12.62
C LYS A 453 -1.24 24.96 -12.29
N CYS A 454 -2.42 24.42 -12.04
CA CYS A 454 -3.59 25.20 -11.62
C CYS A 454 -3.32 25.99 -10.33
N LEU A 455 -2.73 25.34 -9.31
CA LEU A 455 -2.40 25.96 -8.03
C LEU A 455 -1.27 27.02 -8.17
N LEU A 456 -0.25 26.77 -8.98
CA LEU A 456 0.80 27.75 -9.29
C LEU A 456 0.24 28.98 -10.01
N ASN A 457 -0.57 28.76 -11.05
CA ASN A 457 -1.18 29.85 -11.84
C ASN A 457 -2.08 30.73 -10.97
N LYS A 458 -2.83 30.11 -10.05
CA LYS A 458 -3.64 30.84 -9.07
C LYS A 458 -2.80 31.77 -8.19
N LYS A 459 -1.59 31.36 -7.82
CA LYS A 459 -0.62 32.17 -7.08
C LYS A 459 0.14 33.20 -7.94
N GLY A 460 -0.11 33.24 -9.26
CA GLY A 460 0.65 34.07 -10.20
C GLY A 460 2.09 33.60 -10.41
N LEU A 461 2.39 32.33 -10.13
CA LEU A 461 3.70 31.72 -10.30
C LEU A 461 3.81 31.01 -11.66
N ASP A 462 5.02 30.97 -12.22
CA ASP A 462 5.28 30.29 -13.49
C ASP A 462 5.09 28.78 -13.37
N SER A 463 4.24 28.24 -14.23
CA SER A 463 3.92 26.81 -14.31
C SER A 463 4.47 26.14 -15.58
N THR A 464 5.15 26.90 -16.46
CA THR A 464 5.65 26.40 -17.75
C THR A 464 6.80 25.41 -17.60
N SER A 465 7.58 25.52 -16.53
CA SER A 465 8.68 24.61 -16.20
C SER A 465 8.23 23.20 -15.76
N LEU A 466 6.96 23.03 -15.36
CA LEU A 466 6.43 21.72 -14.96
C LEU A 466 6.23 20.82 -16.18
N LYS A 467 7.09 19.80 -16.28
CA LYS A 467 7.01 18.74 -17.30
C LYS A 467 5.97 17.70 -16.92
N ARG A 468 5.50 16.95 -17.92
CA ARG A 468 4.71 15.74 -17.67
C ARG A 468 5.56 14.73 -16.90
N LEU A 469 4.93 14.09 -15.94
CA LEU A 469 5.51 13.05 -15.11
C LEU A 469 4.64 11.80 -15.29
N SER A 470 5.25 10.71 -15.76
CA SER A 470 4.61 9.40 -15.78
C SER A 470 4.95 8.68 -14.49
N TYR A 471 3.99 8.59 -13.56
CA TYR A 471 4.19 7.89 -12.29
C TYR A 471 4.54 6.41 -12.51
N LYS A 472 3.90 5.79 -13.50
CA LYS A 472 4.21 4.42 -13.94
C LYS A 472 5.67 4.24 -14.35
N GLN A 473 6.19 5.11 -15.21
CA GLN A 473 7.61 5.04 -15.62
C GLN A 473 8.56 5.29 -14.45
N TYR A 474 8.20 6.20 -13.54
CA TYR A 474 8.97 6.44 -12.32
C TYR A 474 9.05 5.18 -11.45
N LYS A 475 7.92 4.49 -11.20
CA LYS A 475 7.90 3.22 -10.46
C LYS A 475 8.78 2.16 -11.12
N GLU A 476 8.70 1.99 -12.44
CA GLU A 476 9.55 1.06 -13.19
C GLU A 476 11.05 1.35 -12.99
N GLN A 477 11.46 2.63 -13.02
CA GLN A 477 12.84 3.03 -12.73
C GLN A 477 13.25 2.70 -11.29
N GLN A 478 12.36 2.87 -10.31
CA GLN A 478 12.65 2.52 -8.91
C GLN A 478 12.79 1.00 -8.73
N TYR A 479 11.98 0.18 -9.42
CA TYR A 479 12.16 -1.27 -9.43
C TYR A 479 13.49 -1.67 -10.06
N ASP A 480 13.87 -1.05 -11.19
CA ASP A 480 15.15 -1.31 -11.83
C ASP A 480 16.33 -0.96 -10.92
N ARG A 481 16.27 0.20 -10.25
CA ARG A 481 17.28 0.60 -9.25
C ARG A 481 17.35 -0.38 -8.09
N LEU A 482 16.21 -0.84 -7.58
CA LEU A 482 16.17 -1.86 -6.54
C LEU A 482 16.85 -3.15 -6.97
N ALA A 483 16.56 -3.64 -8.16
CA ALA A 483 17.20 -4.84 -8.70
C ALA A 483 18.72 -4.67 -8.83
N ASP A 484 19.18 -3.51 -9.28
CA ASP A 484 20.60 -3.21 -9.40
C ASP A 484 21.31 -3.18 -8.04
N GLU A 485 20.70 -2.59 -7.02
CA GLU A 485 21.25 -2.58 -5.67
C GLU A 485 21.28 -3.98 -5.06
N ILE A 486 20.26 -4.81 -5.29
CA ILE A 486 20.27 -6.22 -4.88
C ILE A 486 21.43 -6.98 -5.55
N ARG A 487 21.63 -6.83 -6.87
CA ARG A 487 22.73 -7.48 -7.59
C ARG A 487 24.12 -7.05 -7.12
N LYS A 488 24.27 -5.80 -6.69
CA LYS A 488 25.55 -5.27 -6.18
C LYS A 488 25.91 -5.82 -4.80
N HIS A 489 24.90 -6.05 -3.96
CA HIS A 489 25.08 -6.28 -2.53
C HIS A 489 24.76 -7.70 -2.05
N VAL A 490 24.23 -8.53 -2.94
CA VAL A 490 23.84 -9.92 -2.65
C VAL A 490 24.47 -10.85 -3.68
N ASP A 491 24.99 -11.98 -3.21
CA ASP A 491 25.51 -13.05 -4.06
C ASP A 491 24.36 -13.73 -4.82
N MET A 492 24.10 -13.23 -6.03
CA MET A 492 23.06 -13.78 -6.88
C MET A 492 23.38 -15.19 -7.38
N ALA A 493 24.65 -15.58 -7.47
CA ALA A 493 25.02 -16.94 -7.84
C ALA A 493 24.64 -17.91 -6.71
N ALA A 494 24.86 -17.53 -5.45
CA ALA A 494 24.37 -18.28 -4.29
C ALA A 494 22.85 -18.39 -4.29
N ILE A 495 22.11 -17.31 -4.57
CA ILE A 495 20.63 -17.35 -4.66
C ILE A 495 20.17 -18.31 -5.76
N VAL A 496 20.75 -18.26 -6.95
CA VAL A 496 20.40 -19.18 -8.04
C VAL A 496 20.71 -20.63 -7.63
N ASN A 497 21.87 -20.90 -7.04
CA ASN A 497 22.21 -22.25 -6.57
C ASN A 497 21.21 -22.76 -5.51
N ILE A 498 20.79 -21.90 -4.59
CA ILE A 498 19.76 -22.22 -3.58
C ILE A 498 18.43 -22.55 -4.27
N LEU A 499 18.03 -21.73 -5.25
CA LEU A 499 16.79 -21.90 -6.01
C LEU A 499 16.78 -23.21 -6.82
N GLU A 500 17.92 -23.60 -7.40
CA GLU A 500 18.09 -24.86 -8.14
C GLU A 500 18.12 -26.09 -7.20
N ALA A 501 18.81 -25.99 -6.07
CA ALA A 501 18.99 -27.11 -5.15
C ALA A 501 17.73 -27.43 -4.33
N GLY A 502 16.94 -26.40 -3.97
CA GLY A 502 15.76 -26.56 -3.11
C GLY A 502 16.10 -26.78 -1.63
N VAL A 503 15.18 -27.43 -0.91
CA VAL A 503 15.26 -27.71 0.55
C VAL A 503 16.14 -28.91 0.85
#